data_AF-A0AAU9RT52-F1
#
_entry.id   AF-A0AAU9RT52-F1
#
_cell.length_a   1.000
_cell.length_b   1.000
_cell.length_c   1.000
_cell.angle_alpha   90.00
_cell.angle_beta   90.00
_cell.angle_gamma   90.00
#
_symmetry.space_group_name_H-M   'P 1'
#
loop_
_entity.id
_entity.type
_entity.pdbx_description
1 polymer ?
#
loop_
_entity_poly.entity_id
_entity_poly.type
_entity_poly.pdbx_seq_one_letter_code
_entity_poly.pdbx_strand_id
1 'polypeptide(L)'
;MKAAYELAACIGDPLFLEPFWMQNAEGSAVLESGWHRMSCLFHKDGSYVSAELEKIIRKLHNVVGNAVTDKRFIIFGTGATQLIAASVHALSLTNSSSSPARLLASVPYYATYKEHAEFFNSSNVKFEGDASAWKKSKGNDNITQVIEVVTSPSNPDGKLKRAVLDGPNVKTIHDCAYYWPHFLPTTHQVDEDLSLFSLSKATGHAGSRFGWALVKDKYIYENMKRYIYLSSMGVSRDTQLHVLQLLKVVVGDGGEE
;
A
#
# COMPACT_ATOMS: atom_id res chain seq x y z
N MET A 1 -17.67 -7.22 -23.56
CA MET A 1 -17.74 -7.70 -22.16
C MET A 1 -16.90 -8.93 -21.93
N LYS A 2 -17.19 -10.11 -22.50
CA LYS A 2 -16.45 -11.37 -22.17
C LYS A 2 -14.91 -11.28 -22.31
N ALA A 3 -14.40 -10.72 -23.40
CA ALA A 3 -12.96 -10.51 -23.60
C ALA A 3 -12.31 -9.53 -22.59
N ALA A 4 -13.08 -8.54 -22.09
CA ALA A 4 -12.58 -7.63 -21.05
C ALA A 4 -12.50 -8.33 -19.69
N TYR A 5 -13.46 -9.21 -19.36
CA TYR A 5 -13.44 -10.03 -18.15
C TYR A 5 -12.34 -11.11 -18.20
N GLU A 6 -12.06 -11.69 -19.36
CA GLU A 6 -10.95 -12.64 -19.55
C GLU A 6 -9.59 -11.95 -19.43
N LEU A 7 -9.42 -10.75 -20.00
CA LEU A 7 -8.21 -9.94 -19.83
C LEU A 7 -8.04 -9.49 -18.36
N ALA A 8 -9.13 -9.09 -17.70
CA ALA A 8 -9.18 -8.72 -16.30
C ALA A 8 -8.71 -9.86 -15.38
N ALA A 9 -9.13 -11.10 -15.65
CA ALA A 9 -8.69 -12.27 -14.89
C ALA A 9 -7.16 -12.49 -14.97
N CYS A 10 -6.55 -12.23 -16.13
CA CYS A 10 -5.10 -12.38 -16.33
C CYS A 10 -4.25 -11.32 -15.61
N ILE A 11 -4.76 -10.09 -15.45
CA ILE A 11 -4.03 -8.99 -14.80
C ILE A 11 -4.47 -8.73 -13.34
N GLY A 12 -5.41 -9.55 -12.84
CA GLY A 12 -6.00 -9.39 -11.52
C GLY A 12 -6.84 -8.11 -11.39
N ASP A 13 -7.50 -7.68 -12.45
CA ASP A 13 -8.38 -6.51 -12.42
C ASP A 13 -9.70 -6.85 -11.67
N PRO A 14 -10.01 -6.17 -10.56
CA PRO A 14 -11.11 -6.53 -9.68
C PRO A 14 -12.50 -6.07 -10.16
N LEU A 15 -12.81 -6.32 -11.45
CA LEU A 15 -14.10 -5.96 -12.07
C LEU A 15 -15.31 -6.68 -11.45
N PHE A 16 -15.10 -7.75 -10.67
CA PHE A 16 -16.17 -8.43 -9.95
C PHE A 16 -16.90 -7.51 -8.94
N LEU A 17 -16.31 -6.35 -8.58
CA LEU A 17 -16.92 -5.34 -7.71
C LEU A 17 -17.75 -4.29 -8.49
N GLU A 18 -17.69 -4.26 -9.82
CA GLU A 18 -18.45 -3.30 -10.65
C GLU A 18 -19.97 -3.33 -10.38
N PRO A 19 -20.63 -4.51 -10.27
CA PRO A 19 -22.07 -4.55 -9.99
C PRO A 19 -22.48 -3.88 -8.67
N PHE A 20 -21.64 -3.95 -7.63
CA PHE A 20 -21.89 -3.26 -6.36
C PHE A 20 -21.93 -1.74 -6.55
N TRP A 21 -21.00 -1.19 -7.34
CA TRP A 21 -20.95 0.25 -7.60
C TRP A 21 -22.08 0.73 -8.49
N MET A 22 -22.49 -0.07 -9.47
CA MET A 22 -23.69 0.23 -10.28
C MET A 22 -24.95 0.32 -9.40
N GLN A 23 -25.07 -0.51 -8.37
CA GLN A 23 -26.19 -0.46 -7.43
C GLN A 23 -26.11 0.73 -6.46
N ASN A 24 -24.91 1.28 -6.23
CA ASN A 24 -24.66 2.43 -5.35
C ASN A 24 -24.30 3.71 -6.16
N ALA A 25 -24.81 3.84 -7.38
CA ALA A 25 -24.39 4.88 -8.32
C ALA A 25 -24.60 6.30 -7.78
N GLU A 26 -25.78 6.60 -7.21
CA GLU A 26 -26.09 7.92 -6.65
C GLU A 26 -25.19 8.26 -5.45
N GLY A 27 -25.04 7.32 -4.51
CA GLY A 27 -24.23 7.52 -3.32
C GLY A 27 -22.72 7.61 -3.60
N SER A 28 -22.26 7.06 -4.72
CA SER A 28 -20.83 7.04 -5.10
C SER A 28 -20.44 8.13 -6.10
N ALA A 29 -21.40 8.82 -6.71
CA ALA A 29 -21.15 9.87 -7.68
C ALA A 29 -20.47 11.10 -7.07
N VAL A 30 -19.60 11.74 -7.85
CA VAL A 30 -18.91 12.98 -7.47
C VAL A 30 -19.12 14.03 -8.55
N LEU A 31 -19.64 15.19 -8.14
CA LEU A 31 -19.64 16.40 -8.95
C LEU A 31 -18.51 17.32 -8.49
N GLU A 32 -17.54 17.54 -9.37
CA GLU A 32 -16.37 18.35 -9.10
C GLU A 32 -16.49 19.71 -9.80
N SER A 33 -16.30 20.81 -9.07
CA SER A 33 -16.30 22.15 -9.67
C SER A 33 -15.01 22.39 -10.45
N GLY A 34 -15.06 23.21 -11.50
CA GLY A 34 -13.88 23.53 -12.32
C GLY A 34 -12.75 24.27 -11.59
N TRP A 35 -12.98 24.73 -10.35
CA TRP A 35 -11.98 25.34 -9.48
C TRP A 35 -11.60 24.47 -8.28
N HIS A 36 -12.05 23.20 -8.23
CA HIS A 36 -11.75 22.30 -7.13
C HIS A 36 -10.23 22.13 -6.99
N ARG A 37 -9.70 22.54 -5.82
CA ARG A 37 -8.33 22.28 -5.37
C ARG A 37 -7.24 22.46 -6.44
N MET A 38 -7.27 23.57 -7.19
CA MET A 38 -6.23 23.93 -8.16
C MET A 38 -4.81 24.07 -7.55
N SER A 39 -4.73 24.28 -6.23
CA SER A 39 -3.46 24.36 -5.49
C SER A 39 -2.77 23.00 -5.35
N CYS A 40 -1.44 22.98 -5.43
CA CYS A 40 -0.63 21.80 -5.14
C CYS A 40 -0.77 21.32 -3.67
N LEU A 41 -1.06 22.23 -2.75
CA LEU A 41 -1.11 21.97 -1.30
C LEU A 41 -2.52 22.17 -0.74
N PHE A 42 -2.86 21.40 0.31
CA PHE A 42 -3.99 21.75 1.17
C PHE A 42 -3.64 22.99 2.01
N HIS A 43 -4.51 24.00 1.96
CA HIS A 43 -4.25 25.31 2.57
C HIS A 43 -4.06 25.30 4.10
N LYS A 44 -4.63 24.31 4.80
CA LYS A 44 -4.66 24.29 6.26
C LYS A 44 -3.32 23.87 6.90
N ASP A 45 -2.60 22.96 6.25
CA ASP A 45 -1.43 22.29 6.81
C ASP A 45 -0.27 22.15 5.82
N GLY A 46 -0.42 22.65 4.58
CA GLY A 46 0.56 22.48 3.52
C GLY A 46 0.77 21.02 3.13
N SER A 47 -0.18 20.13 3.43
CA SER A 47 -0.08 18.71 3.18
C SER A 47 -0.47 18.35 1.75
N TYR A 48 -0.07 17.15 1.32
CA TYR A 48 -0.55 16.48 0.11
C TYR A 48 -1.64 15.44 0.40
N VAL A 49 -2.01 15.27 1.67
CA VAL A 49 -2.95 14.28 2.20
C VAL A 49 -4.23 14.98 2.64
N SER A 50 -5.38 14.57 2.11
CA SER A 50 -6.68 15.06 2.56
C SER A 50 -6.99 14.56 3.97
N ALA A 51 -7.17 15.48 4.92
CA ALA A 51 -7.51 15.15 6.30
C ALA A 51 -8.84 14.36 6.41
N GLU A 52 -9.84 14.67 5.59
CA GLU A 52 -11.11 13.94 5.59
C GLU A 52 -10.96 12.53 5.00
N LEU A 53 -10.09 12.37 4.00
CA LEU A 53 -9.77 11.04 3.47
C LEU A 53 -8.98 10.20 4.48
N GLU A 54 -8.06 10.83 5.20
CA GLU A 54 -7.35 10.14 6.29
C GLU A 54 -8.33 9.65 7.36
N LYS A 55 -9.26 10.50 7.81
CA LYS A 55 -10.29 10.14 8.79
C LYS A 55 -11.15 8.96 8.33
N ILE A 56 -11.64 8.98 7.08
CA ILE A 56 -12.48 7.87 6.59
C ILE A 56 -11.68 6.57 6.42
N ILE A 57 -10.39 6.63 6.06
CA ILE A 57 -9.51 5.45 6.01
C ILE A 57 -9.32 4.85 7.42
N ARG A 58 -9.16 5.69 8.44
CA ARG A 58 -9.10 5.22 9.83
C ARG A 58 -10.41 4.55 10.25
N LYS A 59 -11.55 5.19 9.94
CA LYS A 59 -12.89 4.62 10.21
C LYS A 59 -13.10 3.30 9.47
N LEU A 60 -12.67 3.20 8.21
CA LEU A 60 -12.73 1.97 7.41
C LEU A 60 -12.00 0.82 8.12
N HIS A 61 -10.75 1.01 8.53
CA HIS A 61 -10.00 -0.03 9.21
C HIS A 61 -10.60 -0.41 10.57
N ASN A 62 -11.20 0.55 11.28
CA ASN A 62 -11.92 0.27 12.53
C ASN A 62 -13.16 -0.59 12.29
N VAL A 63 -13.99 -0.24 11.30
CA VAL A 63 -15.23 -0.97 10.96
C VAL A 63 -14.91 -2.38 10.45
N VAL A 64 -13.90 -2.52 9.58
CA VAL A 64 -13.48 -3.82 9.03
C VAL A 64 -12.72 -4.65 10.06
N GLY A 65 -12.08 -4.00 11.04
CA GLY A 65 -11.27 -4.64 12.08
C GLY A 65 -9.99 -5.30 11.54
N ASN A 66 -9.47 -4.87 10.39
CA ASN A 66 -8.33 -5.52 9.73
C ASN A 66 -6.96 -4.85 9.97
N ALA A 67 -6.89 -3.65 10.54
CA ALA A 67 -5.61 -3.00 10.82
C ALA A 67 -5.68 -2.00 11.99
N VAL A 68 -4.58 -1.88 12.74
CA VAL A 68 -4.42 -0.85 13.77
C VAL A 68 -3.98 0.45 13.11
N THR A 69 -4.80 1.50 13.19
CA THR A 69 -4.43 2.83 12.68
C THR A 69 -3.96 3.80 13.75
N ASP A 70 -4.24 3.51 15.02
CA ASP A 70 -3.90 4.41 16.12
C ASP A 70 -2.40 4.60 16.25
N LYS A 71 -1.98 5.86 16.42
CA LYS A 71 -0.56 6.23 16.49
C LYS A 71 0.24 5.76 15.25
N ARG A 72 -0.40 5.65 14.09
CA ARG A 72 0.26 5.45 12.80
C ARG A 72 0.18 6.74 11.98
N PHE A 73 1.29 7.07 11.33
CA PHE A 73 1.26 8.03 10.23
C PHE A 73 0.59 7.38 9.03
N ILE A 74 -0.17 8.17 8.27
CA ILE A 74 -0.79 7.74 7.02
C ILE A 74 -0.19 8.53 5.87
N ILE A 75 0.25 7.83 4.83
CA ILE A 75 0.77 8.44 3.61
C ILE A 75 0.07 7.85 2.40
N PHE A 76 -0.32 8.72 1.45
CA PHE A 76 -0.96 8.31 0.21
C PHE A 76 0.07 8.18 -0.91
N GLY A 77 -0.16 7.21 -1.80
CA GLY A 77 0.61 7.07 -3.03
C GLY A 77 -0.29 6.76 -4.22
N THR A 78 0.26 6.96 -5.41
CA THR A 78 -0.32 6.65 -6.70
C THR A 78 -0.35 5.12 -6.91
N GLY A 79 -1.19 4.46 -6.12
CA GLY A 79 -1.29 3.03 -5.93
C GLY A 79 -0.25 2.49 -4.95
N ALA A 80 -0.47 1.24 -4.50
CA ALA A 80 0.49 0.52 -3.68
C ALA A 80 1.85 0.36 -4.38
N THR A 81 1.88 0.36 -5.71
CA THR A 81 3.10 0.39 -6.53
C THR A 81 4.07 1.52 -6.13
N GLN A 82 3.61 2.77 -6.07
CA GLN A 82 4.47 3.89 -5.66
C GLN A 82 4.87 3.76 -4.19
N LEU A 83 3.96 3.28 -3.34
CA LEU A 83 4.24 3.09 -1.92
C LEU A 83 5.29 2.02 -1.66
N ILE A 84 5.32 0.92 -2.42
CA ILE A 84 6.39 -0.08 -2.34
C ILE A 84 7.74 0.56 -2.66
N ALA A 85 7.83 1.31 -3.76
CA ALA A 85 9.06 1.99 -4.14
C ALA A 85 9.51 3.03 -3.09
N ALA A 86 8.57 3.82 -2.56
CA ALA A 86 8.82 4.78 -1.49
C ALA A 86 9.30 4.09 -0.20
N SER A 87 8.68 2.95 0.15
CA SER A 87 9.02 2.15 1.33
C SER A 87 10.42 1.56 1.22
N VAL A 88 10.73 0.93 0.09
CA VAL A 88 12.05 0.35 -0.20
C VAL A 88 13.12 1.44 -0.16
N HIS A 89 12.87 2.60 -0.77
CA HIS A 89 13.77 3.75 -0.70
C HIS A 89 13.98 4.20 0.74
N ALA A 90 12.90 4.48 1.49
CA ALA A 90 13.00 4.99 2.86
C ALA A 90 13.72 4.01 3.80
N LEU A 91 13.44 2.71 3.68
CA LEU A 91 14.10 1.68 4.48
C LEU A 91 15.56 1.51 4.08
N SER A 92 15.93 1.62 2.80
CA SER A 92 17.34 1.52 2.37
C SER A 92 18.25 2.60 2.95
N LEU A 93 17.67 3.69 3.48
CA LEU A 93 18.42 4.79 4.11
C LEU A 93 18.67 4.58 5.61
N THR A 94 18.09 3.55 6.25
CA THR A 94 18.19 3.40 7.71
C THR A 94 19.56 2.97 8.20
N ASN A 95 20.37 2.33 7.35
CA ASN A 95 21.74 1.95 7.68
C ASN A 95 22.73 2.67 6.76
N SER A 96 23.83 3.16 7.33
CA SER A 96 24.92 3.83 6.59
C SER A 96 25.92 2.84 5.96
N SER A 97 25.51 1.60 5.66
CA SER A 97 26.41 0.61 5.10
C SER A 97 26.83 0.99 3.68
N SER A 98 28.09 0.69 3.31
CA SER A 98 28.60 0.89 1.95
C SER A 98 27.97 -0.06 0.92
N SER A 99 27.34 -1.15 1.37
CA SER A 99 26.64 -2.11 0.52
C SER A 99 25.15 -1.78 0.36
N PRO A 100 24.54 -2.07 -0.80
CA PRO A 100 23.11 -1.91 -1.00
C PRO A 100 22.30 -2.83 -0.07
N ALA A 101 21.13 -2.35 0.36
CA ALA A 101 20.14 -3.16 1.06
C ALA A 101 19.63 -4.29 0.15
N ARG A 102 19.37 -5.46 0.74
CA ARG A 102 18.88 -6.64 0.01
C ARG A 102 17.37 -6.71 0.08
N LEU A 103 16.72 -6.58 -1.06
CA LEU A 103 15.28 -6.72 -1.18
C LEU A 103 14.94 -8.19 -1.45
N LEU A 104 14.09 -8.76 -0.60
CA LEU A 104 13.72 -10.17 -0.64
C LEU A 104 12.20 -10.34 -0.53
N ALA A 105 11.68 -11.43 -1.04
CA ALA A 105 10.28 -11.84 -0.85
C ALA A 105 10.17 -13.37 -0.85
N SER A 106 9.32 -13.94 0.00
CA SER A 106 9.16 -15.40 0.09
C SER A 106 8.41 -15.97 -1.11
N VAL A 107 9.00 -16.97 -1.79
CA VAL A 107 8.39 -17.63 -2.97
C VAL A 107 7.13 -18.44 -2.58
N PRO A 108 6.06 -18.45 -3.41
CA PRO A 108 5.89 -17.62 -4.61
C PRO A 108 5.55 -16.17 -4.23
N TYR A 109 6.10 -15.19 -4.94
CA TYR A 109 5.89 -13.77 -4.65
C TYR A 109 5.38 -13.02 -5.88
N TYR A 110 4.87 -11.80 -5.67
CA TYR A 110 4.42 -10.93 -6.75
C TYR A 110 5.61 -10.48 -7.61
N ALA A 111 5.66 -10.94 -8.86
CA ALA A 111 6.81 -10.77 -9.76
C ALA A 111 7.29 -9.32 -9.91
N THR A 112 6.36 -8.36 -9.85
CA THR A 112 6.63 -6.94 -10.01
C THR A 112 7.55 -6.35 -8.93
N TYR A 113 7.72 -7.00 -7.77
CA TYR A 113 8.73 -6.56 -6.80
C TYR A 113 10.15 -6.60 -7.38
N LYS A 114 10.47 -7.70 -8.10
CA LYS A 114 11.74 -7.85 -8.80
C LYS A 114 11.85 -6.84 -9.95
N GLU A 115 10.82 -6.78 -10.79
CA GLU A 115 10.80 -5.90 -11.97
C GLU A 115 10.99 -4.43 -11.59
N HIS A 116 10.32 -3.97 -10.52
CA HIS A 116 10.50 -2.60 -10.03
C HIS A 116 11.91 -2.35 -9.49
N ALA A 117 12.44 -3.26 -8.68
CA ALA A 117 13.77 -3.10 -8.11
C ALA A 117 14.85 -3.03 -9.21
N GLU A 118 14.73 -3.87 -10.23
CA GLU A 118 15.61 -3.88 -11.40
C GLU A 118 15.40 -2.65 -12.29
N PHE A 119 14.14 -2.21 -12.50
CA PHE A 119 13.82 -1.03 -13.30
C PHE A 119 14.38 0.26 -12.70
N PHE A 120 14.19 0.47 -11.39
CA PHE A 120 14.74 1.66 -10.72
C PHE A 120 16.26 1.63 -10.62
N ASN A 121 16.86 0.44 -10.64
CA ASN A 121 18.31 0.20 -10.67
C ASN A 121 19.10 1.10 -9.71
N SER A 122 18.59 1.25 -8.48
CA SER A 122 19.20 2.12 -7.47
C SER A 122 20.50 1.52 -6.93
N SER A 123 21.52 2.33 -6.72
CA SER A 123 22.77 1.92 -6.05
C SER A 123 22.55 1.45 -4.62
N ASN A 124 21.41 1.78 -4.01
CA ASN A 124 21.14 1.53 -2.59
C ASN A 124 20.35 0.24 -2.35
N VAL A 125 19.83 -0.41 -3.40
CA VAL A 125 18.96 -1.58 -3.27
C VAL A 125 19.29 -2.61 -4.35
N LYS A 126 19.39 -3.88 -3.94
CA LYS A 126 19.51 -5.01 -4.86
C LYS A 126 18.50 -6.09 -4.50
N PHE A 127 17.72 -6.53 -5.48
CA PHE A 127 16.86 -7.70 -5.32
C PHE A 127 17.71 -8.97 -5.24
N GLU A 128 17.49 -9.79 -4.20
CA GLU A 128 18.24 -11.02 -3.94
C GLU A 128 17.34 -12.28 -3.89
N GLY A 129 16.07 -12.15 -4.27
CA GLY A 129 15.17 -13.30 -4.43
C GLY A 129 14.50 -13.78 -3.15
N ASP A 130 14.55 -15.09 -2.93
CA ASP A 130 13.73 -15.77 -1.91
C ASP A 130 14.22 -15.54 -0.48
N ALA A 131 13.38 -14.91 0.35
CA ALA A 131 13.66 -14.69 1.76
C ALA A 131 13.87 -16.00 2.54
N SER A 132 13.14 -17.07 2.19
CA SER A 132 13.28 -18.37 2.86
C SER A 132 14.61 -19.05 2.56
N ALA A 133 15.06 -19.00 1.29
CA ALA A 133 16.40 -19.46 0.90
C ALA A 133 17.53 -18.59 1.49
N TRP A 134 17.32 -17.27 1.57
CA TRP A 134 18.27 -16.36 2.23
C TRP A 134 18.49 -16.74 3.69
N LYS A 135 17.42 -16.98 4.45
CA LYS A 135 17.52 -17.40 5.86
C LYS A 135 18.40 -18.63 6.05
N LYS A 136 18.26 -19.63 5.17
CA LYS A 136 19.03 -20.88 5.23
C LYS A 136 20.51 -20.70 4.89
N SER A 137 20.84 -19.76 4.00
CA SER A 137 22.21 -19.58 3.49
C SER A 137 23.02 -18.51 4.23
N LYS A 138 22.35 -17.48 4.76
CA LYS A 138 22.95 -16.28 5.35
C LYS A 138 22.31 -15.93 6.70
N GLY A 139 21.67 -16.88 7.37
CA GLY A 139 20.91 -16.64 8.61
C GLY A 139 21.68 -15.99 9.78
N ASN A 140 23.02 -15.97 9.74
CA ASN A 140 23.87 -15.33 10.75
C ASN A 140 24.54 -14.03 10.24
N ASP A 141 24.19 -13.53 9.05
CA ASP A 141 24.72 -12.26 8.54
C ASP A 141 24.07 -11.07 9.28
N ASN A 142 24.78 -10.58 10.28
CA ASN A 142 24.39 -9.43 11.09
C ASN A 142 24.94 -8.09 10.57
N ILE A 143 25.43 -8.04 9.33
CA ILE A 143 26.01 -6.83 8.74
C ILE A 143 25.11 -6.31 7.61
N THR A 144 24.64 -7.22 6.76
CA THR A 144 23.84 -6.85 5.59
C THR A 144 22.47 -6.33 6.00
N GLN A 145 22.11 -5.15 5.51
CA GLN A 145 20.75 -4.65 5.62
C GLN A 145 19.82 -5.45 4.70
N VAL A 146 18.69 -5.90 5.24
CA VAL A 146 17.71 -6.69 4.51
C VAL A 146 16.33 -6.06 4.63
N ILE A 147 15.61 -6.01 3.52
CA ILE A 147 14.22 -5.57 3.44
C ILE A 147 13.40 -6.74 2.91
N GLU A 148 12.54 -7.32 3.74
CA GLU A 148 11.61 -8.38 3.36
C GLU A 148 10.24 -7.78 3.00
N VAL A 149 9.76 -8.07 1.78
CA VAL A 149 8.37 -7.79 1.40
C VAL A 149 7.50 -8.99 1.72
N VAL A 150 6.53 -8.78 2.61
CA VAL A 150 5.61 -9.79 3.10
C VAL A 150 4.22 -9.51 2.53
N THR A 151 3.83 -10.25 1.50
CA THR A 151 2.47 -10.14 0.92
C THR A 151 1.53 -11.11 1.62
N SER A 152 0.51 -10.60 2.31
CA SER A 152 -0.45 -11.42 3.06
C SER A 152 -1.86 -10.82 2.96
N PRO A 153 -2.82 -11.50 2.32
CA PRO A 153 -2.70 -12.75 1.57
C PRO A 153 -1.75 -12.64 0.37
N SER A 154 -1.04 -13.73 0.05
CA SER A 154 0.01 -13.74 -0.96
C SER A 154 -0.53 -13.73 -2.39
N ASN A 155 0.21 -13.10 -3.29
CA ASN A 155 0.02 -13.21 -4.74
C ASN A 155 1.16 -14.09 -5.28
N PRO A 156 0.89 -15.23 -5.94
CA PRO A 156 -0.41 -15.62 -6.53
C PRO A 156 -1.27 -16.60 -5.73
N ASP A 157 -0.75 -17.24 -4.67
CA ASP A 157 -1.39 -18.44 -4.10
C ASP A 157 -2.41 -18.17 -2.98
N GLY A 158 -2.68 -16.91 -2.65
CA GLY A 158 -3.70 -16.49 -1.68
C GLY A 158 -3.38 -16.85 -0.23
N LYS A 159 -2.20 -17.43 0.06
CA LYS A 159 -1.87 -17.89 1.41
C LYS A 159 -1.53 -16.74 2.33
N LEU A 160 -1.90 -16.87 3.61
CA LEU A 160 -1.38 -16.01 4.65
C LEU A 160 0.13 -16.24 4.80
N LYS A 161 0.90 -15.16 4.74
CA LYS A 161 2.34 -15.15 4.99
C LYS A 161 2.66 -14.27 6.18
N ARG A 162 3.80 -14.58 6.80
CA ARG A 162 4.45 -13.79 7.86
C ARG A 162 5.90 -13.56 7.43
N ALA A 163 6.54 -12.56 8.02
CA ALA A 163 7.97 -12.37 7.86
C ALA A 163 8.71 -13.67 8.23
N VAL A 164 9.64 -14.10 7.38
CA VAL A 164 10.48 -15.25 7.68
C VAL A 164 11.83 -14.82 8.25
N LEU A 165 12.27 -13.60 7.98
CA LEU A 165 13.52 -13.04 8.46
C LEU A 165 13.33 -12.26 9.76
N ASP A 166 14.36 -12.31 10.60
CA ASP A 166 14.40 -11.68 11.91
C ASP A 166 15.82 -11.16 12.20
N GLY A 167 15.91 -10.11 13.01
CA GLY A 167 17.18 -9.50 13.41
C GLY A 167 17.21 -7.99 13.29
N PRO A 168 18.24 -7.33 13.86
CA PRO A 168 18.30 -5.87 13.96
C PRO A 168 18.42 -5.15 12.61
N ASN A 169 18.97 -5.82 11.60
CA ASN A 169 19.14 -5.27 10.24
C ASN A 169 18.03 -5.68 9.26
N VAL A 170 17.05 -6.45 9.74
CA VAL A 170 15.89 -6.84 8.95
C VAL A 170 14.82 -5.77 9.11
N LYS A 171 14.30 -5.30 7.99
CA LYS A 171 13.11 -4.45 7.91
C LYS A 171 12.05 -5.17 7.10
N THR A 172 10.78 -4.94 7.43
CA THR A 172 9.66 -5.56 6.73
C THR A 172 8.75 -4.52 6.08
N ILE A 173 8.22 -4.87 4.92
CA ILE A 173 7.12 -4.16 4.26
C ILE A 173 5.97 -5.15 4.16
N HIS A 174 4.86 -4.89 4.84
CA HIS A 174 3.69 -5.75 4.77
C HIS A 174 2.75 -5.24 3.67
N ASP A 175 2.70 -5.96 2.55
CA ASP A 175 1.77 -5.68 1.47
C ASP A 175 0.43 -6.38 1.76
N CYS A 176 -0.52 -5.60 2.23
CA CYS A 176 -1.85 -6.02 2.65
C CYS A 176 -2.91 -5.67 1.58
N ALA A 177 -2.52 -5.56 0.31
CA ALA A 177 -3.46 -5.21 -0.77
C ALA A 177 -4.71 -6.12 -0.77
N TYR A 178 -4.55 -7.42 -0.51
CA TYR A 178 -5.65 -8.40 -0.51
C TYR A 178 -6.26 -8.66 0.88
N TYR A 179 -5.86 -7.94 1.94
CA TYR A 179 -6.32 -8.23 3.31
C TYR A 179 -7.70 -7.59 3.60
N TRP A 180 -8.71 -8.08 2.87
CA TRP A 180 -10.11 -7.63 2.94
C TRP A 180 -11.07 -8.83 3.03
N PRO A 181 -12.25 -8.68 3.66
CA PRO A 181 -13.20 -9.77 3.89
C PRO A 181 -13.62 -10.55 2.63
N HIS A 182 -13.66 -9.91 1.47
CA HIS A 182 -14.01 -10.56 0.19
C HIS A 182 -12.91 -11.43 -0.40
N PHE A 183 -11.67 -11.34 0.09
CA PHE A 183 -10.59 -12.27 -0.26
C PHE A 183 -10.35 -13.31 0.83
N LEU A 184 -10.42 -12.89 2.10
CA LEU A 184 -10.14 -13.74 3.24
C LEU A 184 -10.86 -13.22 4.50
N PRO A 185 -11.40 -14.10 5.37
CA PRO A 185 -11.89 -13.68 6.68
C PRO A 185 -10.84 -12.92 7.50
N THR A 186 -11.25 -11.79 8.10
CA THR A 186 -10.40 -11.05 9.02
C THR A 186 -10.18 -11.86 10.29
N THR A 187 -8.95 -12.33 10.51
CA THR A 187 -8.60 -13.18 11.68
C THR A 187 -7.89 -12.40 12.78
N HIS A 188 -7.25 -11.28 12.43
CA HIS A 188 -6.55 -10.39 13.34
C HIS A 188 -6.34 -9.02 12.69
N GLN A 189 -6.07 -8.01 13.51
CA GLN A 189 -5.64 -6.71 13.03
C GLN A 189 -4.16 -6.75 12.62
N VAL A 190 -3.84 -6.20 11.45
CA VAL A 190 -2.45 -5.93 11.06
C VAL A 190 -1.90 -4.81 11.95
N ASP A 191 -0.82 -5.10 12.67
CA ASP A 191 -0.13 -4.16 13.55
C ASP A 191 1.39 -4.15 13.30
N GLU A 192 1.76 -4.02 12.03
CA GLU A 192 3.14 -4.09 11.58
C GLU A 192 3.74 -2.68 11.46
N ASP A 193 5.07 -2.59 11.45
CA ASP A 193 5.76 -1.29 11.45
C ASP A 193 5.49 -0.46 10.19
N LEU A 194 5.30 -1.14 9.06
CA LEU A 194 4.97 -0.57 7.77
C LEU A 194 4.03 -1.50 7.00
N SER A 195 2.78 -1.08 6.84
CA SER A 195 1.73 -1.84 6.14
C SER A 195 1.17 -1.04 4.97
N LEU A 196 0.99 -1.67 3.82
CA LEU A 196 0.51 -1.07 2.58
C LEU A 196 -0.86 -1.62 2.21
N PHE A 197 -1.76 -0.72 1.79
CA PHE A 197 -3.10 -1.07 1.32
C PHE A 197 -3.35 -0.46 -0.06
N SER A 198 -4.21 -1.12 -0.83
CA SER A 198 -4.53 -0.73 -2.21
C SER A 198 -6.03 -0.59 -2.38
N LEU A 199 -6.47 0.58 -2.84
CA LEU A 199 -7.87 0.80 -3.20
C LEU A 199 -8.30 -0.14 -4.32
N SER A 200 -7.39 -0.45 -5.25
CA SER A 200 -7.66 -1.36 -6.36
C SER A 200 -8.31 -2.65 -5.87
N LYS A 201 -7.74 -3.26 -4.83
CA LYS A 201 -8.23 -4.53 -4.28
C LYS A 201 -9.32 -4.33 -3.22
N ALA A 202 -9.33 -3.20 -2.53
CA ALA A 202 -10.37 -2.88 -1.55
C ALA A 202 -11.75 -2.66 -2.19
N THR A 203 -11.80 -1.90 -3.30
CA THR A 203 -13.06 -1.41 -3.87
C THR A 203 -13.21 -1.66 -5.36
N GLY A 204 -12.26 -2.29 -6.04
CA GLY A 204 -12.38 -2.50 -7.49
C GLY A 204 -11.78 -1.36 -8.34
N HIS A 205 -11.47 -0.22 -7.72
CA HIS A 205 -11.07 1.00 -8.42
C HIS A 205 -9.57 1.00 -8.79
N ALA A 206 -9.18 0.03 -9.63
CA ALA A 206 -7.80 -0.11 -10.08
C ALA A 206 -7.32 1.13 -10.84
N GLY A 207 -8.16 1.71 -11.70
CA GLY A 207 -7.85 2.90 -12.51
C GLY A 207 -7.60 4.17 -11.70
N SER A 208 -8.13 4.29 -10.48
CA SER A 208 -7.91 5.46 -9.62
C SER A 208 -6.48 5.59 -9.11
N ARG A 209 -5.67 4.54 -9.23
CA ARG A 209 -4.27 4.50 -8.78
C ARG A 209 -4.11 5.09 -7.37
N PHE A 210 -4.86 4.58 -6.40
CA PHE A 210 -4.78 5.04 -5.01
C PHE A 210 -4.38 3.91 -4.07
N GLY A 211 -3.45 4.21 -3.17
CA GLY A 211 -3.09 3.35 -2.05
C GLY A 211 -2.66 4.20 -0.86
N TRP A 212 -2.59 3.58 0.31
CA TRP A 212 -2.10 4.22 1.52
C TRP A 212 -1.20 3.29 2.32
N ALA A 213 -0.28 3.87 3.08
CA ALA A 213 0.55 3.13 4.02
C ALA A 213 0.27 3.57 5.46
N LEU A 214 0.28 2.62 6.38
CA LEU A 214 0.31 2.83 7.82
C LEU A 214 1.75 2.67 8.29
N VAL A 215 2.31 3.71 8.91
CA VAL A 215 3.73 3.76 9.30
C VAL A 215 3.86 4.09 10.79
N LYS A 216 4.61 3.28 11.54
CA LYS A 216 4.91 3.57 12.95
C LYS A 216 6.05 4.58 13.10
N ASP A 217 7.15 4.34 12.40
CA ASP A 217 8.37 5.11 12.54
C ASP A 217 8.30 6.45 11.78
N LYS A 218 8.56 7.56 12.49
CA LYS A 218 8.50 8.91 11.93
C LYS A 218 9.60 9.16 10.89
N TYR A 219 10.80 8.63 11.10
CA TYR A 219 11.91 8.78 10.16
C TYR A 219 11.60 8.07 8.84
N ILE A 220 11.01 6.88 8.87
CA ILE A 220 10.52 6.19 7.68
C ILE A 220 9.42 6.98 6.98
N TYR A 221 8.42 7.45 7.73
CA TYR A 221 7.33 8.25 7.19
C TYR A 221 7.83 9.52 6.46
N GLU A 222 8.76 10.28 7.05
CA GLU A 222 9.29 11.50 6.43
C GLU A 222 10.13 11.19 5.17
N ASN A 223 10.88 10.09 5.15
CA ASN A 223 11.60 9.67 3.95
C ASN A 223 10.68 9.18 2.83
N MET A 224 9.60 8.47 3.16
CA MET A 224 8.56 8.11 2.19
C MET A 224 7.86 9.37 1.66
N LYS A 225 7.52 10.31 2.54
CA LYS A 225 6.93 11.60 2.17
C LYS A 225 7.83 12.39 1.23
N ARG A 226 9.14 12.42 1.49
CA ARG A 226 10.11 13.04 0.58
C ARG A 226 10.16 12.34 -0.78
N TYR A 227 10.13 11.01 -0.83
CA TYR A 227 10.08 10.27 -2.09
C TYR A 227 8.83 10.62 -2.91
N ILE A 228 7.65 10.66 -2.28
CA ILE A 228 6.38 10.97 -2.95
C ILE A 228 6.35 12.43 -3.42
N TYR A 229 6.89 13.35 -2.62
CA TYR A 229 7.07 14.74 -3.03
C TYR A 229 7.92 14.86 -4.29
N LEU A 230 9.09 14.21 -4.33
CA LEU A 230 10.02 14.30 -5.45
C LEU A 230 9.53 13.55 -6.70
N SER A 231 8.78 12.46 -6.54
CA SER A 231 8.32 11.64 -7.66
C SER A 231 7.05 12.16 -8.32
N SER A 232 6.12 12.77 -7.57
CA SER A 232 4.83 13.18 -8.12
C SER A 232 4.17 14.38 -7.47
N MET A 233 4.84 15.05 -6.51
CA MET A 233 4.23 16.12 -5.70
C MET A 233 2.91 15.68 -5.04
N GLY A 234 2.89 14.45 -4.50
CA GLY A 234 1.70 13.87 -3.87
C GLY A 234 0.82 13.07 -4.84
N VAL A 235 -0.46 12.95 -4.48
CA VAL A 235 -1.48 12.21 -5.25
C VAL A 235 -2.56 13.19 -5.72
N SER A 236 -3.11 12.97 -6.92
CA SER A 236 -4.18 13.78 -7.53
C SER A 236 -5.31 14.12 -6.55
N ARG A 237 -5.78 15.36 -6.60
CA ARG A 237 -6.88 15.86 -5.75
C ARG A 237 -8.20 15.23 -6.13
N ASP A 238 -8.45 15.10 -7.43
CA ASP A 238 -9.61 14.45 -8.05
C ASP A 238 -9.68 12.99 -7.61
N THR A 239 -8.52 12.31 -7.61
CA THR A 239 -8.42 10.95 -7.06
C THR A 239 -8.80 10.94 -5.59
N GLN A 240 -8.18 11.78 -4.75
CA GLN A 240 -8.52 11.79 -3.32
C GLN A 240 -9.99 12.12 -3.05
N LEU A 241 -10.60 13.00 -3.85
CA LEU A 241 -12.03 13.34 -3.74
C LEU A 241 -12.91 12.13 -4.10
N HIS A 242 -12.62 11.48 -5.24
CA HIS A 242 -13.35 10.30 -5.66
C HIS A 242 -13.23 9.17 -4.62
N VAL A 243 -12.02 8.90 -4.13
CA VAL A 243 -11.80 7.88 -3.10
C VAL A 243 -12.52 8.21 -1.81
N LEU A 244 -12.54 9.47 -1.38
CA LEU A 244 -13.29 9.88 -0.19
C LEU A 244 -14.77 9.53 -0.34
N GLN A 245 -15.37 9.78 -1.50
CA GLN A 245 -16.78 9.44 -1.74
C GLN A 245 -17.02 7.92 -1.74
N LEU A 246 -16.16 7.16 -2.42
CA LEU A 246 -16.24 5.69 -2.44
C LEU A 246 -16.14 5.10 -1.03
N LEU A 247 -15.19 5.57 -0.22
CA LEU A 247 -15.02 5.05 1.14
C LEU A 247 -16.14 5.46 2.08
N LYS A 248 -16.81 6.60 1.86
CA LYS A 248 -18.04 6.93 2.60
C LYS A 248 -19.15 5.91 2.32
N VAL A 249 -19.33 5.48 1.07
CA VAL A 249 -20.31 4.43 0.73
C VAL A 249 -19.94 3.10 1.39
N VAL A 250 -18.67 2.69 1.34
CA VAL A 250 -18.21 1.41 1.93
C VAL A 250 -18.35 1.39 3.45
N VAL A 251 -17.98 2.49 4.12
CA VAL A 251 -18.15 2.63 5.56
C VAL A 251 -19.63 2.80 5.94
N GLY A 252 -20.45 3.27 4.99
CA GLY A 252 -21.83 3.69 5.18
C GLY A 252 -21.94 4.93 6.08
N ASP A 253 -23.19 5.29 6.41
CA ASP A 253 -23.49 6.29 7.45
C ASP A 253 -23.14 5.82 8.87
N GLY A 254 -22.42 4.70 9.02
CA GLY A 254 -22.18 3.96 10.26
C GLY A 254 -21.97 4.84 11.50
N GLY A 255 -23.08 5.08 12.20
CA GLY A 255 -23.25 5.38 13.62
C GLY A 255 -22.40 6.51 14.20
N GLU A 256 -22.93 7.73 14.21
CA GLU A 256 -22.95 8.48 15.48
C GLU A 256 -24.16 7.96 16.28
N GLU A 257 -23.97 6.86 17.00
CA GLU A 257 -24.65 6.59 18.28
C GLU A 257 -23.58 6.40 19.35
#